data_AF-A0A1Z5KI34-F1
#
_entry.id   AF-A0A1Z5KI34-F1
#
_cell.length_a   1.000
_cell.length_b   1.000
_cell.length_c   1.000
_cell.angle_alpha   90.00
_cell.angle_beta   90.00
_cell.angle_gamma   90.00
#
_symmetry.space_group_name_H-M   'P 1'
#
loop_
_entity.id
_entity.type
_entity.pdbx_description
1 polymer ?
#
loop_
_entity_poly.entity_id
_entity_poly.type
_entity_poly.pdbx_seq_one_letter_code
_entity_poly.pdbx_strand_id
1 'polypeptide(L)'
;MKFFAIVLASILSQAAANPSGAGACPAGAAAPGGPHLTGSPGLVGELSEGNYVVSVGGSPIVLDGTPIDVPLDFDIQVTADGTEFKGILIRVGGAGVDQVTSSDLTAPAEACGDVGSVTHSDNSPKTVGTASVSLDAAATLDVDISVVLENEDNVSTFYYSAFQINAVDDSTPVETDAPVEETTEAPMEGETTEPPAMTPVENGVPVAPPTSNAMAIGGVVGMLAGVVALFP
;
A
#
# COMPACT_ATOMS: atom_id res chain seq x y z
N MET A 1 -19.17 21.16 -59.74
CA MET A 1 -19.03 21.64 -58.35
C MET A 1 -19.70 20.66 -57.42
N LYS A 2 -18.94 19.98 -56.55
CA LYS A 2 -19.36 19.40 -55.26
C LYS A 2 -18.18 18.56 -54.73
N PHE A 3 -17.29 19.22 -54.01
CA PHE A 3 -16.32 18.55 -53.15
C PHE A 3 -17.07 18.11 -51.89
N PHE A 4 -17.25 16.81 -51.72
CA PHE A 4 -17.70 16.21 -50.47
C PHE A 4 -16.50 16.20 -49.52
N ALA A 5 -16.44 17.18 -48.62
CA ALA A 5 -15.51 17.20 -47.51
C ALA A 5 -15.96 16.16 -46.48
N ILE A 6 -15.30 15.01 -46.46
CA ILE A 6 -15.39 14.06 -45.35
C ILE A 6 -14.60 14.69 -44.20
N VAL A 7 -15.31 15.41 -43.34
CA VAL A 7 -14.80 15.78 -42.01
C VAL A 7 -14.78 14.49 -41.21
N LEU A 8 -13.65 13.79 -41.28
CA LEU A 8 -13.34 12.66 -40.44
C LEU A 8 -13.25 13.21 -39.01
N ALA A 9 -14.36 13.10 -38.29
CA ALA A 9 -14.44 13.39 -36.87
C ALA A 9 -13.56 12.36 -36.16
N SER A 10 -12.27 12.68 -36.05
CA SER A 10 -11.38 12.15 -35.03
C SER A 10 -11.91 12.67 -33.69
N ILE A 11 -13.04 12.09 -33.24
CA ILE A 11 -13.41 12.12 -31.84
C ILE A 11 -12.33 11.29 -31.18
N LEU A 12 -11.27 11.99 -30.76
CA LEU A 12 -10.27 11.50 -29.85
C LEU A 12 -11.07 10.96 -28.66
N SER A 13 -11.22 9.64 -28.58
CA SER A 13 -11.53 8.93 -27.36
C SER A 13 -10.37 9.18 -26.42
N GLN A 14 -10.30 10.39 -25.86
CA GLN A 14 -9.53 10.63 -24.66
C GLN A 14 -10.30 9.87 -23.60
N ALA A 15 -9.87 8.65 -23.31
CA ALA A 15 -10.21 8.00 -22.06
C ALA A 15 -9.64 8.93 -20.99
N ALA A 16 -10.45 9.90 -20.56
CA ALA A 16 -10.14 10.69 -19.39
C ALA A 16 -10.03 9.66 -18.26
N ALA A 17 -8.80 9.39 -17.83
CA ALA A 17 -8.52 8.84 -16.52
C ALA A 17 -9.32 9.69 -15.54
N ASN A 18 -10.52 9.24 -15.18
CA ASN A 18 -11.39 10.03 -14.35
C ASN A 18 -10.69 10.08 -12.99
N PRO A 19 -10.32 11.27 -12.47
CA PRO A 19 -9.56 11.39 -11.23
C PRO A 19 -10.25 10.75 -10.02
N SER A 20 -11.52 10.35 -10.16
CA SER A 20 -12.26 9.55 -9.18
C SER A 20 -11.80 8.07 -9.08
N GLY A 21 -10.92 7.60 -9.98
CA GLY A 21 -10.00 6.45 -9.81
C GLY A 21 -10.57 5.02 -9.69
N ALA A 22 -11.68 4.81 -8.98
CA ALA A 22 -12.32 3.50 -8.81
C ALA A 22 -13.79 3.56 -9.28
N GLY A 23 -14.28 2.52 -9.94
CA GLY A 23 -15.72 2.42 -10.27
C GLY A 23 -16.58 1.92 -9.09
N ALA A 24 -15.94 1.26 -8.12
CA ALA A 24 -16.50 0.80 -6.85
C ALA A 24 -15.35 0.40 -5.90
N CYS A 25 -15.51 0.60 -4.60
CA CYS A 25 -14.56 0.16 -3.57
C CYS A 25 -15.21 -0.75 -2.51
N PRO A 26 -15.51 -2.03 -2.81
CA PRO A 26 -15.86 -2.96 -1.75
C PRO A 26 -14.68 -3.14 -0.79
N ALA A 27 -14.94 -3.17 0.51
CA ALA A 27 -13.91 -3.41 1.53
C ALA A 27 -13.28 -4.81 1.35
N GLY A 28 -11.97 -4.94 1.59
CA GLY A 28 -11.26 -6.23 1.60
C GLY A 28 -11.02 -6.84 0.21
N ALA A 29 -11.17 -6.05 -0.85
CA ALA A 29 -10.81 -6.44 -2.20
C ALA A 29 -10.12 -5.27 -2.87
N ALA A 30 -9.19 -5.53 -3.79
CA ALA A 30 -8.62 -4.50 -4.64
C ALA A 30 -9.77 -3.69 -5.26
N ALA A 31 -9.60 -2.37 -5.34
CA ALA A 31 -10.59 -1.50 -5.98
C ALA A 31 -10.25 -1.21 -7.45
N PRO A 32 -10.17 -2.19 -8.39
CA PRO A 32 -10.17 -1.89 -9.79
C PRO A 32 -11.60 -2.03 -10.36
N GLY A 33 -12.57 -1.30 -9.79
CA GLY A 33 -13.95 -1.33 -10.29
C GLY A 33 -14.18 -0.53 -11.58
N GLY A 34 -13.15 0.15 -12.11
CA GLY A 34 -13.28 1.07 -13.24
C GLY A 34 -13.29 0.37 -14.61
N PRO A 35 -14.06 0.87 -15.60
CA PRO A 35 -14.08 0.30 -16.95
C PRO A 35 -12.74 0.40 -17.70
N HIS A 36 -11.76 1.16 -17.20
CA HIS A 36 -10.40 1.24 -17.74
C HIS A 36 -9.47 0.14 -17.20
N LEU A 37 -9.92 -0.65 -16.21
CA LEU A 37 -9.17 -1.76 -15.58
C LEU A 37 -9.63 -3.14 -16.08
N THR A 38 -10.66 -3.19 -16.92
CA THR A 38 -11.06 -4.39 -17.65
C THR A 38 -10.20 -4.62 -18.89
N GLY A 39 -9.38 -3.63 -19.28
CA GLY A 39 -8.34 -3.76 -20.29
C GLY A 39 -7.02 -4.19 -19.65
N SER A 40 -6.45 -5.27 -20.15
CA SER A 40 -5.14 -5.78 -19.72
C SER A 40 -4.02 -4.80 -20.12
N PRO A 41 -2.98 -4.62 -19.28
CA PRO A 41 -2.63 -5.44 -18.13
C PRO A 41 -3.24 -4.90 -16.83
N GLY A 42 -3.79 -5.81 -16.01
CA GLY A 42 -4.30 -5.52 -14.67
C GLY A 42 -3.22 -5.63 -13.59
N LEU A 43 -3.61 -6.17 -12.43
CA LEU A 43 -2.75 -6.39 -11.25
C LEU A 43 -1.38 -6.99 -11.63
N VAL A 44 -0.32 -6.27 -11.32
CA VAL A 44 1.08 -6.65 -11.60
C VAL A 44 1.62 -7.57 -10.52
N GLY A 45 1.29 -7.29 -9.25
CA GLY A 45 1.84 -8.00 -8.09
C GLY A 45 1.52 -7.31 -6.76
N GLU A 46 2.25 -7.68 -5.72
CA GLU A 46 2.16 -7.06 -4.38
C GLU A 46 3.05 -5.81 -4.24
N LEU A 47 2.72 -4.89 -3.33
CA LEU A 47 3.53 -3.66 -3.12
C LEU A 47 5.01 -3.97 -2.83
N SER A 48 5.27 -5.05 -2.10
CA SER A 48 6.62 -5.54 -1.78
C SER A 48 7.44 -5.89 -3.03
N GLU A 49 6.80 -6.35 -4.10
CA GLU A 49 7.43 -6.69 -5.39
C GLU A 49 7.69 -5.44 -6.25
N GLY A 50 7.01 -4.33 -5.96
CA GLY A 50 7.13 -3.05 -6.66
C GLY A 50 8.14 -2.07 -6.07
N ASN A 51 8.91 -2.47 -5.05
CA ASN A 51 9.79 -1.61 -4.26
C ASN A 51 9.02 -0.47 -3.55
N TYR A 52 7.82 -0.76 -3.06
CA TYR A 52 7.05 0.17 -2.23
C TYR A 52 7.15 -0.22 -0.76
N VAL A 53 7.50 0.76 0.08
CA VAL A 53 7.55 0.62 1.53
C VAL A 53 6.29 1.23 2.12
N VAL A 54 5.54 0.42 2.87
CA VAL A 54 4.40 0.89 3.66
C VAL A 54 4.87 1.14 5.08
N SER A 55 4.58 2.32 5.61
CA SER A 55 4.84 2.70 6.99
C SER A 55 3.53 3.07 7.69
N VAL A 56 3.40 2.67 8.95
CA VAL A 56 2.24 2.98 9.80
C VAL A 56 2.75 3.59 11.10
N GLY A 57 2.22 4.75 11.48
CA GLY A 57 2.71 5.49 12.65
C GLY A 57 4.20 5.86 12.54
N GLY A 58 4.71 6.05 11.32
CA GLY A 58 6.12 6.33 11.05
C GLY A 58 7.06 5.12 11.04
N SER A 59 6.56 3.90 11.28
CA SER A 59 7.36 2.67 11.26
C SER A 59 7.07 1.82 10.02
N PRO A 60 8.08 1.42 9.24
CA PRO A 60 7.89 0.47 8.14
C PRO A 60 7.31 -0.86 8.64
N ILE A 61 6.36 -1.42 7.89
CA ILE A 61 5.72 -2.69 8.21
C ILE A 61 6.07 -3.77 7.20
N VAL A 62 6.00 -5.02 7.63
CA VAL A 62 6.10 -6.19 6.76
C VAL A 62 4.67 -6.63 6.41
N LEU A 63 4.38 -6.77 5.11
CA LEU A 63 3.07 -7.16 4.61
C LEU A 63 2.92 -8.70 4.59
N ASP A 64 3.05 -9.35 5.76
CA ASP A 64 2.96 -10.81 5.91
C ASP A 64 1.59 -11.30 6.41
N GLY A 65 0.65 -10.37 6.59
CA GLY A 65 -0.70 -10.62 7.09
C GLY A 65 -0.82 -10.56 8.62
N THR A 66 0.26 -10.33 9.36
CA THR A 66 0.21 -10.09 10.81
C THR A 66 -0.44 -8.73 11.10
N PRO A 67 -1.51 -8.66 11.93
CA PRO A 67 -2.07 -7.39 12.35
C PRO A 67 -1.06 -6.56 13.16
N ILE A 68 -1.13 -5.24 13.01
CA ILE A 68 -0.27 -4.29 13.75
C ILE A 68 -1.10 -3.47 14.72
N ASP A 69 -0.58 -3.21 15.92
CA ASP A 69 -1.23 -2.39 16.93
C ASP A 69 -0.70 -0.96 16.85
N VAL A 70 -1.60 0.03 16.82
CA VAL A 70 -1.27 1.46 16.68
C VAL A 70 -2.20 2.32 17.55
N PRO A 71 -1.80 3.56 17.92
CA PRO A 71 -2.70 4.50 18.60
C PRO A 71 -3.89 4.90 17.70
N LEU A 72 -4.90 5.56 18.27
CA LEU A 72 -6.08 6.03 17.54
C LEU A 72 -5.78 7.07 16.45
N ASP A 73 -4.68 7.81 16.59
CA ASP A 73 -4.19 8.79 15.61
C ASP A 73 -2.89 8.29 15.00
N PHE A 74 -2.88 8.04 13.70
CA PHE A 74 -1.70 7.53 13.00
C PHE A 74 -1.72 7.86 11.51
N ASP A 75 -0.54 7.89 10.90
CA ASP A 75 -0.39 8.02 9.45
C ASP A 75 -0.12 6.66 8.82
N ILE A 76 -0.70 6.44 7.64
CA ILE A 76 -0.33 5.40 6.69
C ILE A 76 0.40 6.09 5.54
N GLN A 77 1.67 5.72 5.32
CA GLN A 77 2.49 6.28 4.27
C GLN A 77 2.97 5.18 3.32
N VAL A 78 2.88 5.44 2.02
CA VAL A 78 3.48 4.60 0.99
C VAL A 78 4.62 5.38 0.34
N THR A 79 5.82 4.83 0.40
CA THR A 79 7.02 5.42 -0.21
C THR A 79 7.54 4.52 -1.32
N ALA A 80 7.84 5.09 -2.47
CA ALA A 80 8.51 4.44 -3.58
C ALA A 80 10.03 4.48 -3.38
N ASP A 81 10.69 3.33 -3.32
CA ASP A 81 12.15 3.24 -3.20
C ASP A 81 12.79 3.14 -4.59
N GLY A 82 13.35 4.26 -5.07
CA GLY A 82 13.99 4.35 -6.38
C GLY A 82 13.04 4.26 -7.59
N THR A 83 11.73 4.36 -7.36
CA THR A 83 10.68 4.37 -8.39
C THR A 83 9.72 5.55 -8.20
N GLU A 84 8.77 5.71 -9.12
CA GLU A 84 7.67 6.67 -9.01
C GLU A 84 6.36 5.97 -9.38
N PHE A 85 5.25 6.45 -8.82
CA PHE A 85 3.90 6.01 -9.19
C PHE A 85 3.07 7.19 -9.70
N LYS A 86 2.07 6.88 -10.54
CA LYS A 86 1.15 7.86 -11.15
C LYS A 86 -0.09 8.08 -10.32
N GLY A 87 -0.54 7.04 -9.62
CA GLY A 87 -1.71 7.08 -8.78
C GLY A 87 -1.56 6.20 -7.55
N ILE A 88 -2.33 6.51 -6.53
CA ILE A 88 -2.45 5.72 -5.31
C ILE A 88 -3.89 5.78 -4.85
N LEU A 89 -4.36 4.70 -4.24
CA LEU A 89 -5.60 4.60 -3.49
C LEU A 89 -5.31 3.89 -2.17
N ILE A 90 -5.55 4.56 -1.05
CA ILE A 90 -5.48 3.99 0.30
C ILE A 90 -6.90 3.98 0.84
N ARG A 91 -7.40 2.81 1.25
CA ARG A 91 -8.71 2.65 1.88
C ARG A 91 -8.51 2.06 3.27
N VAL A 92 -9.30 2.54 4.22
CA VAL A 92 -9.28 2.12 5.61
C VAL A 92 -10.69 1.68 5.97
N GLY A 93 -10.98 0.40 5.71
CA GLY A 93 -12.22 -0.25 6.13
C GLY A 93 -12.35 -0.23 7.65
N GLY A 94 -13.53 0.13 8.14
CA GLY A 94 -13.78 0.36 9.56
C GLY A 94 -13.65 1.82 10.00
N ALA A 95 -13.02 2.68 9.19
CA ALA A 95 -12.99 4.13 9.39
C ALA A 95 -14.03 4.85 8.50
N GLY A 96 -14.59 5.94 8.99
CA GLY A 96 -15.48 6.84 8.24
C GLY A 96 -14.72 7.80 7.31
N VAL A 97 -15.45 8.44 6.40
CA VAL A 97 -14.89 9.41 5.42
C VAL A 97 -14.25 10.64 6.05
N ASP A 98 -14.68 11.03 7.25
CA ASP A 98 -14.18 12.16 8.03
C ASP A 98 -13.01 11.77 8.96
N GLN A 99 -12.78 10.47 9.13
CA GLN A 99 -11.70 9.92 9.95
C GLN A 99 -10.41 9.67 9.16
N VAL A 100 -10.46 9.79 7.83
CA VAL A 100 -9.28 9.62 6.96
C VAL A 100 -9.11 10.85 6.08
N THR A 101 -7.97 11.52 6.23
CA THR A 101 -7.63 12.76 5.52
C THR A 101 -6.26 12.65 4.86
N SER A 102 -5.91 13.63 4.05
CA SER A 102 -4.56 13.74 3.49
C SER A 102 -4.25 15.19 3.16
N SER A 103 -2.96 15.55 3.24
CA SER A 103 -2.46 16.87 2.82
C SER A 103 -1.96 16.90 1.38
N ASP A 104 -1.67 15.72 0.82
CA ASP A 104 -1.02 15.50 -0.48
C ASP A 104 -1.89 14.71 -1.46
N LEU A 105 -2.98 14.11 -0.98
CA LEU A 105 -3.96 13.33 -1.74
C LEU A 105 -5.37 13.93 -1.58
N THR A 106 -6.27 13.51 -2.47
CA THR A 106 -7.70 13.83 -2.42
C THR A 106 -8.39 12.93 -1.39
N ALA A 107 -9.11 13.55 -0.44
CA ALA A 107 -9.93 12.88 0.55
C ALA A 107 -11.33 13.54 0.59
N PRO A 108 -12.43 12.77 0.63
CA PRO A 108 -12.49 11.32 0.48
C PRO A 108 -12.27 10.91 -0.99
N ALA A 109 -11.88 9.66 -1.22
CA ALA A 109 -11.97 9.07 -2.56
C ALA A 109 -13.46 8.77 -2.86
N GLU A 110 -14.15 9.68 -3.57
CA GLU A 110 -15.62 9.65 -3.76
C GLU A 110 -16.18 8.29 -4.20
N ALA A 111 -15.41 7.55 -5.00
CA ALA A 111 -15.77 6.21 -5.48
C ALA A 111 -15.95 5.16 -4.37
N CYS A 112 -15.41 5.42 -3.18
CA CYS A 112 -15.43 4.50 -2.06
C CYS A 112 -16.59 4.75 -1.08
N GLY A 113 -17.48 5.69 -1.39
CA GLY A 113 -18.69 5.94 -0.58
C GLY A 113 -18.33 6.36 0.84
N ASP A 114 -18.84 5.63 1.83
CA ASP A 114 -18.69 5.94 3.25
C ASP A 114 -17.39 5.40 3.88
N VAL A 115 -16.52 4.75 3.10
CA VAL A 115 -15.24 4.21 3.59
C VAL A 115 -14.18 5.31 3.62
N GLY A 116 -13.51 5.47 4.76
CA GLY A 116 -12.34 6.32 4.92
C GLY A 116 -11.28 6.02 3.85
N SER A 117 -10.98 6.98 3.00
CA SER A 117 -10.16 6.73 1.81
C SER A 117 -9.54 7.98 1.22
N VAL A 118 -8.37 7.81 0.60
CA VAL A 118 -7.66 8.86 -0.12
C VAL A 118 -7.16 8.37 -1.47
N THR A 119 -7.13 9.26 -2.46
CA THR A 119 -6.66 8.95 -3.81
C THR A 119 -5.87 10.11 -4.41
N HIS A 120 -5.02 9.82 -5.38
CA HIS A 120 -4.37 10.85 -6.22
C HIS A 120 -5.39 11.81 -6.88
N SER A 121 -5.01 13.08 -7.06
CA SER A 121 -5.79 14.09 -7.81
C SER A 121 -5.47 14.12 -9.31
N ASP A 122 -4.29 13.63 -9.69
CA ASP A 122 -3.76 13.67 -11.05
C ASP A 122 -2.70 12.58 -11.28
N ASN A 123 -2.32 12.39 -12.54
CA ASN A 123 -1.31 11.42 -12.97
C ASN A 123 0.13 11.98 -12.92
N SER A 124 0.41 13.05 -12.16
CA SER A 124 1.80 13.50 -11.98
C SER A 124 2.60 12.42 -11.22
N PRO A 125 3.89 12.18 -11.57
CA PRO A 125 4.72 11.25 -10.83
C PRO A 125 4.84 11.63 -9.36
N LYS A 126 4.75 10.64 -8.47
CA LYS A 126 4.84 10.78 -7.03
C LYS A 126 5.76 9.71 -6.47
N THR A 127 6.46 10.03 -5.38
CA THR A 127 7.30 9.09 -4.64
C THR A 127 6.73 8.77 -3.26
N VAL A 128 5.77 9.56 -2.78
CA VAL A 128 5.14 9.40 -1.47
C VAL A 128 3.65 9.69 -1.59
N GLY A 129 2.84 8.93 -0.85
CA GLY A 129 1.43 9.22 -0.62
C GLY A 129 1.08 8.95 0.84
N THR A 130 0.42 9.89 1.50
CA THR A 130 0.10 9.79 2.94
C THR A 130 -1.41 9.88 3.19
N ALA A 131 -1.92 9.00 4.04
CA ALA A 131 -3.25 9.09 4.63
C ALA A 131 -3.11 9.27 6.15
N SER A 132 -3.75 10.30 6.71
CA SER A 132 -3.83 10.51 8.15
C SER A 132 -5.16 9.96 8.66
N VAL A 133 -5.09 9.06 9.65
CA VAL A 133 -6.23 8.40 10.26
C VAL A 133 -6.40 8.91 11.69
N SER A 134 -7.64 9.26 12.06
CA SER A 134 -8.01 9.69 13.41
C SER A 134 -9.34 9.03 13.80
N LEU A 135 -9.31 8.21 14.84
CA LEU A 135 -10.45 7.39 15.28
C LEU A 135 -10.97 7.83 16.66
N ASP A 136 -12.28 7.73 16.84
CA ASP A 136 -12.93 8.07 18.12
C ASP A 136 -12.84 6.95 19.17
N ALA A 137 -12.52 5.73 18.75
CA ALA A 137 -12.46 4.55 19.61
C ALA A 137 -11.59 3.45 18.99
N ALA A 138 -11.17 2.50 19.83
CA ALA A 138 -10.45 1.31 19.39
C ALA A 138 -11.26 0.50 18.37
N ALA A 139 -10.58 0.04 17.30
CA ALA A 139 -11.20 -0.66 16.19
C ALA A 139 -10.18 -1.56 15.47
N THR A 140 -10.68 -2.62 14.83
CA THR A 140 -9.90 -3.36 13.82
C THR A 140 -10.23 -2.79 12.46
N LEU A 141 -9.19 -2.42 11.70
CA LEU A 141 -9.29 -1.80 10.40
C LEU A 141 -8.74 -2.75 9.33
N ASP A 142 -9.44 -2.83 8.21
CA ASP A 142 -8.95 -3.50 7.00
C ASP A 142 -8.38 -2.43 6.05
N VAL A 143 -7.06 -2.43 5.85
CA VAL A 143 -6.39 -1.46 4.98
C VAL A 143 -6.10 -2.09 3.63
N ASP A 144 -6.55 -1.43 2.58
CA ASP A 144 -6.29 -1.82 1.19
C ASP A 144 -5.50 -0.71 0.48
N ILE A 145 -4.38 -1.04 -0.15
CA ILE A 145 -3.54 -0.09 -0.89
C ILE A 145 -3.37 -0.56 -2.33
N SER A 146 -3.67 0.32 -3.28
CA SER A 146 -3.35 0.16 -4.70
C SER A 146 -2.39 1.26 -5.15
N VAL A 147 -1.31 0.90 -5.83
CA VAL A 147 -0.34 1.84 -6.42
C VAL A 147 -0.32 1.66 -7.93
N VAL A 148 -0.68 2.71 -8.67
CA VAL A 148 -0.81 2.69 -10.14
C VAL A 148 0.48 3.19 -10.79
N LEU A 149 1.04 2.39 -11.69
CA LEU A 149 2.28 2.71 -12.43
C LEU A 149 1.99 3.43 -13.73
N GLU A 150 1.02 2.92 -14.48
CA GLU A 150 0.64 3.42 -15.80
C GLU A 150 -0.88 3.56 -15.83
N ASN A 151 -1.34 4.64 -16.46
CA ASN A 151 -2.76 4.93 -16.66
C ASN A 151 -2.92 5.57 -18.04
N GLU A 152 -2.80 4.74 -19.07
CA GLU A 152 -2.85 5.14 -20.48
C GLU A 152 -4.01 4.42 -21.17
N ASP A 153 -4.75 5.10 -22.05
CA ASP A 153 -5.81 4.58 -22.93
C ASP A 153 -6.25 3.10 -22.76
N ASN A 154 -7.06 2.83 -21.73
CA ASN A 154 -7.66 1.52 -21.37
C ASN A 154 -6.69 0.46 -20.80
N VAL A 155 -5.53 0.89 -20.35
CA VAL A 155 -4.49 0.09 -19.73
C VAL A 155 -4.13 0.74 -18.40
N SER A 156 -4.29 0.01 -17.30
CA SER A 156 -3.79 0.46 -16.00
C SER A 156 -3.17 -0.67 -15.21
N THR A 157 -1.87 -0.54 -15.01
CA THR A 157 -1.04 -1.49 -14.27
C THR A 157 -0.86 -1.00 -12.84
N PHE A 158 -1.05 -1.90 -11.88
CA PHE A 158 -0.98 -1.53 -10.47
C PHE A 158 -0.44 -2.66 -9.59
N TYR A 159 0.18 -2.26 -8.48
CA TYR A 159 0.48 -3.14 -7.36
C TYR A 159 -0.61 -3.03 -6.31
N TYR A 160 -0.88 -4.12 -5.60
CA TYR A 160 -1.92 -4.18 -4.58
C TYR A 160 -1.47 -4.96 -3.35
N SER A 161 -1.81 -4.47 -2.17
CA SER A 161 -1.68 -5.22 -0.92
C SER A 161 -2.79 -4.83 0.04
N ALA A 162 -3.11 -5.74 0.95
CA ALA A 162 -4.05 -5.52 2.03
C ALA A 162 -3.47 -6.06 3.34
N PHE A 163 -3.80 -5.41 4.45
CA PHE A 163 -3.35 -5.79 5.78
C PHE A 163 -4.32 -5.26 6.85
N GLN A 164 -4.17 -5.73 8.09
CA GLN A 164 -5.02 -5.32 9.21
C GLN A 164 -4.27 -4.46 10.22
N ILE A 165 -4.97 -3.50 10.79
CA ILE A 165 -4.51 -2.65 11.87
C ILE A 165 -5.47 -2.80 13.04
N ASN A 166 -4.96 -2.96 14.26
CA ASN A 166 -5.75 -2.78 15.47
C ASN A 166 -5.41 -1.41 16.06
N ALA A 167 -6.34 -0.47 15.95
CA ALA A 167 -6.25 0.78 16.67
C ALA A 167 -6.61 0.54 18.13
N VAL A 168 -5.70 0.85 19.05
CA VAL A 168 -5.87 0.66 20.48
C VAL A 168 -5.98 2.02 21.18
N ASP A 169 -6.81 2.07 22.22
CA ASP A 169 -6.93 3.26 23.06
C ASP A 169 -5.88 3.20 24.18
N ASP A 170 -4.77 3.91 23.98
CA ASP A 170 -3.70 4.05 24.97
C ASP A 170 -4.09 5.00 26.13
N SER A 171 -5.29 5.56 26.12
CA SER A 171 -5.76 6.51 27.15
C SER A 171 -6.09 5.85 28.48
N THR A 172 -6.17 4.51 28.56
CA THR A 172 -6.22 3.83 29.86
C THR A 172 -4.83 3.81 30.48
N PRO A 173 -4.57 4.61 31.54
CA PRO A 173 -3.33 4.45 32.29
C PRO A 173 -3.30 3.01 32.79
N VAL A 174 -2.22 2.30 32.47
CA VAL A 174 -1.90 1.04 33.14
C VAL A 174 -1.89 1.39 34.62
N GLU A 175 -2.88 0.91 35.38
CA GLU A 175 -2.79 0.96 36.84
C GLU A 175 -1.51 0.22 37.17
N THR A 176 -0.46 1.00 37.39
CA THR A 176 0.80 0.50 37.91
C THR A 176 0.43 0.06 39.30
N ASP A 177 0.18 -1.25 39.47
CA ASP A 177 0.06 -1.87 40.77
C ASP A 177 1.19 -1.28 41.61
N ALA A 178 0.80 -0.50 42.63
CA ALA A 178 1.77 0.11 43.52
C ALA A 178 2.70 -1.00 44.00
N PRO A 179 4.03 -0.81 43.99
CA PRO A 179 4.94 -1.84 44.43
C PRO A 179 4.50 -2.29 45.82
N VAL A 180 4.05 -3.54 45.92
CA VAL A 180 3.84 -4.16 47.21
C VAL A 180 5.20 -4.11 47.88
N GLU A 181 5.33 -3.24 48.88
CA GLU A 181 6.52 -3.15 49.73
C GLU A 181 6.71 -4.51 50.39
N GLU A 182 7.41 -5.41 49.71
CA GLU A 182 7.90 -6.64 50.26
C GLU A 182 8.97 -6.26 51.28
N THR A 183 8.62 -6.32 52.56
CA THR A 183 9.58 -6.29 53.65
C THR A 183 10.51 -7.49 53.54
N THR A 184 11.57 -7.34 52.76
CA THR A 184 12.69 -8.29 52.67
C THR A 184 13.50 -8.19 53.96
N GLU A 185 13.41 -9.22 54.79
CA GLU A 185 14.39 -9.43 55.86
C GLU A 185 15.77 -9.72 55.25
N ALA A 186 16.79 -9.04 55.79
CA ALA A 186 18.16 -9.07 55.31
C ALA A 186 18.77 -10.49 55.33
N PRO A 187 19.33 -10.97 54.20
CA PRO A 187 20.27 -12.07 54.22
C PRO A 187 21.67 -11.54 54.60
N MET A 188 22.27 -12.20 55.58
CA MET A 188 23.65 -11.96 56.02
C MET A 188 24.67 -12.06 54.88
N GLU A 189 25.69 -11.20 54.98
CA GLU A 189 26.92 -11.19 54.21
C GLU A 189 27.54 -12.58 54.06
N GLY A 190 27.95 -12.91 52.83
CA GLY A 190 28.71 -14.12 52.56
C GLY A 190 29.28 -14.17 51.15
N GLU A 191 30.54 -13.77 51.04
CA GLU A 191 31.56 -14.42 50.20
C GLU A 191 31.78 -13.94 48.74
N THR A 192 32.92 -13.27 48.59
CA THR A 192 33.79 -13.10 47.42
C THR A 192 33.78 -14.27 46.43
N THR A 193 33.57 -14.02 45.13
CA THR A 193 34.21 -14.83 44.07
C THR A 193 34.44 -14.03 42.78
N GLU A 194 35.68 -14.19 42.32
CA GLU A 194 36.43 -13.76 41.14
C GLU A 194 35.70 -13.65 39.77
N PRO A 195 36.12 -12.73 38.88
CA PRO A 195 35.61 -12.65 37.51
C PRO A 195 36.28 -13.69 36.57
N PRO A 196 35.53 -14.46 35.76
CA PRO A 196 36.12 -15.27 34.71
C PRO A 196 36.46 -14.42 33.47
N ALA A 197 37.60 -14.78 32.87
CA ALA A 197 38.25 -14.12 31.76
C ALA A 197 37.43 -14.05 30.46
N MET A 198 37.65 -12.96 29.70
CA MET A 198 37.16 -12.79 28.34
C MET A 198 37.79 -13.82 27.39
N THR A 199 36.95 -14.55 26.66
CA THR A 199 37.35 -15.29 25.46
C THR A 199 37.24 -14.39 24.22
N PRO A 200 38.26 -14.34 23.34
CA PRO A 200 38.16 -13.68 22.05
C PRO A 200 37.41 -14.60 21.08
N VAL A 201 36.28 -14.14 20.55
CA VAL A 201 35.58 -14.85 19.47
C VAL A 201 36.10 -14.36 18.11
N GLU A 202 36.31 -15.36 17.28
CA GLU A 202 37.16 -15.45 16.10
C GLU A 202 36.53 -14.80 14.85
N ASN A 203 37.39 -14.19 14.05
CA ASN A 203 37.15 -13.78 12.67
C ASN A 203 36.81 -14.99 11.78
N GLY A 204 35.71 -14.90 11.05
CA GLY A 204 35.43 -15.71 9.85
C GLY A 204 34.09 -15.30 9.25
N VAL A 205 33.84 -15.18 7.95
CA VAL A 205 34.51 -15.48 6.69
C VAL A 205 33.79 -14.59 5.64
N PRO A 206 34.41 -14.10 4.56
CA PRO A 206 33.68 -13.39 3.51
C PRO A 206 32.69 -14.32 2.79
N VAL A 207 31.39 -13.99 2.89
CA VAL A 207 30.32 -14.64 2.13
C VAL A 207 30.41 -14.19 0.68
N ALA A 208 30.62 -15.14 -0.24
CA ALA A 208 30.59 -14.89 -1.67
C ALA A 208 29.15 -14.58 -2.14
N PRO A 209 28.96 -13.64 -3.08
CA PRO A 209 27.63 -13.36 -3.63
C PRO A 209 27.14 -14.54 -4.49
N PRO A 210 25.83 -14.86 -4.46
CA PRO A 210 25.27 -15.85 -5.36
C PRO A 210 25.33 -15.34 -6.82
N THR A 211 25.88 -16.16 -7.70
CA THR A 211 25.79 -16.00 -9.14
C THR A 211 24.34 -16.21 -9.59
N SER A 212 23.66 -15.12 -9.95
CA SER A 212 22.37 -15.18 -10.63
C SER A 212 22.53 -15.77 -12.02
N ASN A 213 21.94 -16.95 -12.23
CA ASN A 213 21.69 -17.49 -13.56
C ASN A 213 20.51 -16.72 -14.16
N ALA A 214 20.80 -15.85 -15.13
CA ALA A 214 19.80 -15.24 -15.99
C ALA A 214 19.05 -16.34 -16.75
N MET A 215 17.78 -16.57 -16.41
CA MET A 215 16.89 -17.42 -17.19
C MET A 215 16.15 -16.54 -18.21
N ALA A 216 16.65 -16.57 -19.45
CA ALA A 216 15.97 -15.97 -20.59
C ALA A 216 14.75 -16.84 -20.95
N ILE A 217 13.54 -16.33 -20.71
CA ILE A 217 12.31 -16.94 -21.20
C ILE A 217 11.92 -16.25 -22.51
N GLY A 218 11.96 -17.05 -23.57
CA GLY A 218 11.73 -16.66 -24.95
C GLY A 218 10.29 -16.24 -25.23
N GLY A 219 10.17 -15.32 -26.17
CA GLY A 219 8.90 -14.79 -26.65
C GLY A 219 8.03 -15.81 -27.36
N VAL A 220 6.73 -15.63 -27.18
CA VAL A 220 5.70 -16.24 -28.02
C VAL A 220 5.02 -15.13 -28.79
N VAL A 221 5.33 -15.03 -30.08
CA VAL A 221 4.61 -14.20 -31.06
C VAL A 221 3.33 -14.96 -31.42
N GLY A 222 2.21 -14.55 -30.85
CA GLY A 222 0.88 -14.99 -31.25
C GLY A 222 0.30 -14.03 -32.28
N MET A 223 0.40 -14.37 -33.57
CA MET A 223 -0.40 -13.76 -34.63
C MET A 223 -1.86 -14.17 -34.44
N LEU A 224 -2.76 -13.22 -34.18
CA LEU A 224 -4.20 -13.41 -34.30
C LEU A 224 -4.70 -12.63 -35.52
N ALA A 225 -5.07 -13.38 -36.54
CA ALA A 225 -5.76 -12.93 -37.74
C ALA A 225 -7.24 -13.35 -37.67
N GLY A 226 -8.11 -12.48 -38.19
CA GLY A 226 -9.52 -12.76 -38.46
C GLY A 226 -10.48 -11.97 -37.57
N VAL A 227 -11.61 -11.44 -38.03
CA VAL A 227 -12.37 -11.67 -39.28
C VAL A 227 -13.21 -10.41 -39.53
N VAL A 228 -13.17 -9.90 -40.77
CA VAL A 228 -14.12 -8.90 -41.27
C VAL A 228 -15.43 -9.62 -41.61
N ALA A 229 -16.53 -9.20 -40.99
CA ALA A 229 -17.88 -9.53 -41.44
C ALA A 229 -18.60 -8.22 -41.81
N LEU A 230 -18.71 -7.99 -43.13
CA LEU A 230 -19.64 -7.04 -43.74
C LEU A 230 -21.00 -7.74 -43.89
N PHE A 231 -22.07 -7.08 -43.45
CA PHE A 231 -23.43 -7.39 -43.87
C PHE A 231 -24.10 -6.11 -44.42
N PRO A 232 -25.06 -6.26 -45.35
CA PRO A 232 -25.49 -5.24 -46.31
C PRO A 232 -26.38 -4.13 -45.74
#